data_AF-A0A8H8RA60-F1
#
_entry.id   AF-A0A8H8RA60-F1
#
_cell.length_a   1.000
_cell.length_b   1.000
_cell.length_c   1.000
_cell.angle_alpha   90.00
_cell.angle_beta   90.00
_cell.angle_gamma   90.00
#
_symmetry.space_group_name_H-M   'P 1'
#
loop_
_entity.id
_entity.type
_entity.pdbx_description
1 polymer ?
#
loop_
_entity_poly.entity_id
_entity_poly.type
_entity_poly.pdbx_seq_one_letter_code
_entity_poly.pdbx_strand_id
1 'polypeptide(L)'
;MATMAIAPDYGYVLLAATSTFIVNILHMLNTGAYRKAAKISYPAAYAPSSRTDADAHRFNCAQRAHANYIENQVSTLGALFIAGLSYPRVAAGMGLGWSACGLDWHGGVDWGGDYFGVVDMEMGMVSS
;
A
#
# COMPACT_ATOMS: atom_id res chain seq x y z
N MET A 1 -33.41 23.95 -0.82
CA MET A 1 -32.13 23.52 -1.43
C MET A 1 -31.03 23.70 -0.39
N ALA A 2 -30.27 22.66 -0.08
CA ALA A 2 -29.04 22.81 0.70
C ALA A 2 -27.89 23.07 -0.28
N THR A 3 -27.14 24.15 -0.08
CA THR A 3 -25.95 24.48 -0.86
C THR A 3 -24.72 24.14 -0.03
N MET A 4 -23.91 23.19 -0.48
CA MET A 4 -22.60 22.93 0.14
C MET A 4 -21.54 23.70 -0.64
N ALA A 5 -20.92 24.69 0.03
CA ALA A 5 -19.77 25.39 -0.50
C ALA A 5 -18.50 24.58 -0.18
N ILE A 6 -17.61 24.43 -1.17
CA ILE A 6 -16.31 23.80 -0.95
C ILE A 6 -15.45 24.72 -0.09
N ALA A 7 -14.94 24.20 1.02
CA ALA A 7 -14.06 24.96 1.89
C ALA A 7 -12.77 25.36 1.13
N PRO A 8 -12.20 26.56 1.36
CA PRO A 8 -10.95 26.99 0.73
C PRO A 8 -9.79 26.01 0.97
N ASP A 9 -9.82 25.35 2.13
CA ASP A 9 -8.80 24.39 2.57
C ASP A 9 -8.96 22.99 1.95
N TYR A 10 -9.99 22.75 1.12
CA TYR A 10 -10.22 21.44 0.50
C TYR A 10 -9.08 21.02 -0.43
N GLY A 11 -8.25 21.96 -0.88
CA GLY A 11 -7.01 21.68 -1.61
C GLY A 11 -6.06 20.72 -0.86
N TYR A 12 -6.04 20.76 0.48
CA TYR A 12 -5.23 19.83 1.28
C TYR A 12 -5.75 18.39 1.18
N VAL A 13 -7.06 18.19 1.04
CA VAL A 13 -7.67 16.87 0.86
C VAL A 13 -7.26 16.29 -0.49
N LEU A 14 -7.22 17.12 -1.54
CA LEU A 14 -6.74 16.72 -2.86
C LEU A 14 -5.24 16.40 -2.86
N LEU A 15 -4.43 17.17 -2.12
CA LEU A 15 -3.01 16.87 -1.95
C LEU A 15 -2.80 15.53 -1.24
N ALA A 16 -3.56 15.28 -0.16
CA ALA A 16 -3.56 14.01 0.55
C ALA A 16 -3.98 12.85 -0.38
N ALA A 17 -5.03 13.02 -1.19
CA ALA A 17 -5.43 12.02 -2.18
C ALA A 17 -4.36 11.81 -3.26
N THR A 18 -3.70 12.87 -3.73
CA THR A 18 -2.60 12.77 -4.69
C THR A 18 -1.44 11.95 -4.11
N SER A 19 -1.14 12.14 -2.83
CA SER A 19 -0.08 11.38 -2.15
C SER A 19 -0.33 9.87 -2.19
N THR A 20 -1.57 9.41 -2.06
CA THR A 20 -1.88 7.96 -2.08
C THR A 20 -1.54 7.33 -3.42
N PHE A 21 -1.70 8.07 -4.53
CA PHE A 21 -1.33 7.60 -5.87
C PHE A 21 0.19 7.52 -6.06
N ILE A 22 0.93 8.49 -5.52
CA ILE A 22 2.40 8.47 -5.55
C ILE A 22 2.93 7.23 -4.82
N VAL A 23 2.40 6.94 -3.63
CA VAL A 23 2.77 5.72 -2.87
C VAL A 23 2.43 4.44 -3.64
N ASN A 24 1.31 4.41 -4.37
CA ASN A 24 0.97 3.27 -5.23
C ASN A 24 2.00 3.06 -6.35
N ILE A 25 2.45 4.14 -6.99
CA ILE A 25 3.50 4.09 -8.02
C ILE A 25 4.80 3.53 -7.43
N LEU A 26 5.17 3.94 -6.21
CA LEU A 26 6.37 3.42 -5.54
C LEU A 26 6.27 1.92 -5.25
N HIS A 27 5.11 1.42 -4.80
CA HIS A 27 4.87 -0.02 -4.63
C HIS A 27 4.96 -0.79 -5.96
N MET A 28 4.39 -0.24 -7.03
CA MET A 28 4.47 -0.82 -8.37
C MET A 28 5.91 -0.89 -8.90
N LEU A 29 6.72 0.16 -8.70
CA LEU A 29 8.12 0.16 -9.11
C LEU A 29 8.93 -0.87 -8.30
N ASN A 30 8.68 -0.96 -6.99
CA ASN A 30 9.36 -1.89 -6.10
C ASN A 30 9.04 -3.36 -6.45
N THR A 31 7.76 -3.69 -6.63
CA THR A 31 7.33 -5.02 -7.06
C THR A 31 7.89 -5.39 -8.44
N GLY A 32 7.96 -4.43 -9.37
CA GLY A 32 8.59 -4.60 -10.68
C GLY A 32 10.09 -4.92 -10.59
N ALA A 33 10.82 -4.23 -9.70
CA ALA A 33 12.24 -4.48 -9.47
C ALA A 33 12.48 -5.90 -8.92
N TYR A 34 11.73 -6.31 -7.89
CA TYR A 34 11.84 -7.66 -7.32
C TYR A 34 11.38 -8.76 -8.28
N ARG A 35 10.36 -8.51 -9.10
CA ARG A 35 9.96 -9.44 -10.18
C ARG A 35 11.12 -9.72 -11.12
N LYS A 36 11.82 -8.67 -11.54
CA LYS A 36 12.96 -8.77 -12.45
C LYS A 36 14.11 -9.54 -11.81
N ALA A 37 14.40 -9.27 -10.53
CA ALA A 37 15.42 -10.01 -9.78
C ALA A 37 15.08 -11.51 -9.66
N ALA A 38 13.82 -11.82 -9.31
CA ALA A 38 13.33 -13.19 -9.19
C ALA A 38 13.12 -13.91 -10.53
N LYS A 39 13.27 -13.23 -11.68
CA LYS A 39 13.07 -13.77 -13.04
C LYS A 39 11.69 -14.42 -13.23
N ILE A 40 10.65 -13.83 -12.64
CA ILE A 40 9.27 -14.32 -12.79
C ILE A 40 8.65 -13.72 -14.06
N SER A 41 8.42 -14.57 -15.07
CA SER A 41 7.75 -14.18 -16.32
C SER A 41 6.27 -13.88 -16.10
N TYR A 42 5.73 -12.96 -16.89
CA TYR A 42 4.28 -12.82 -17.04
C TYR A 42 3.71 -14.10 -17.70
N PRO A 43 2.48 -14.54 -17.38
CA PRO A 43 1.43 -13.85 -16.60
C PRO A 43 1.41 -14.18 -15.09
N ALA A 44 2.38 -14.93 -14.56
CA ALA A 44 2.34 -15.36 -13.16
C ALA A 44 2.37 -14.15 -12.20
N ALA A 45 1.36 -14.01 -11.33
CA ALA A 45 1.25 -12.89 -10.38
C ALA A 45 2.21 -13.02 -9.19
N TYR A 46 2.48 -14.26 -8.77
CA TYR A 46 3.36 -14.65 -7.66
C TYR A 46 4.37 -15.70 -8.11
N ALA A 47 5.50 -15.82 -7.40
CA ALA A 47 6.40 -16.95 -7.55
C ALA A 47 5.75 -18.23 -7.00
N PRO A 48 5.99 -19.40 -7.64
CA PRO A 48 5.42 -20.67 -7.21
C PRO A 48 5.95 -21.07 -5.83
N SER A 49 5.14 -21.80 -5.06
CA SER A 49 5.49 -22.28 -3.71
C SER A 49 6.68 -23.24 -3.68
N SER A 50 7.05 -23.82 -4.82
CA SER A 50 8.25 -24.66 -4.96
C SER A 50 9.56 -23.88 -4.96
N ARG A 51 9.54 -22.55 -5.17
CA ARG A 51 10.74 -21.71 -5.10
C ARG A 51 10.93 -21.15 -3.70
N THR A 52 11.97 -21.62 -3.02
CA THR A 52 12.39 -21.16 -1.69
C THR A 52 13.54 -20.14 -1.75
N ASP A 53 13.81 -19.58 -2.94
CA ASP A 53 14.88 -18.61 -3.13
C ASP A 53 14.52 -17.27 -2.46
N ALA A 54 15.51 -16.59 -1.88
CA ALA A 54 15.31 -15.31 -1.21
C ALA A 54 14.65 -14.26 -2.13
N ASP A 55 15.01 -14.25 -3.42
CA ASP A 55 14.42 -13.33 -4.41
C ASP A 55 12.93 -13.63 -4.67
N ALA A 56 12.54 -14.91 -4.68
CA ALA A 56 11.14 -15.32 -4.86
C ALA A 56 10.30 -14.92 -3.64
N HIS A 57 10.83 -15.10 -2.44
CA HIS A 57 10.20 -14.64 -1.20
C HIS A 57 10.05 -13.12 -1.16
N ARG A 58 11.09 -12.36 -1.50
CA ARG A 58 11.06 -10.90 -1.56
C ARG A 58 10.03 -10.39 -2.57
N PHE A 59 9.95 -11.02 -3.76
CA PHE A 59 8.95 -10.68 -4.76
C PHE A 59 7.52 -10.94 -4.25
N ASN A 60 7.27 -12.10 -3.64
CA ASN A 60 5.95 -12.43 -3.10
C ASN A 60 5.54 -11.48 -1.97
N CYS A 61 6.47 -11.14 -1.06
CA CYS A 61 6.24 -10.18 0.00
C CYS A 61 5.89 -8.79 -0.55
N ALA A 62 6.68 -8.28 -1.49
CA ALA A 62 6.42 -7.00 -2.13
C ALA A 62 5.07 -7.00 -2.85
N GLN A 63 4.72 -8.09 -3.53
CA GLN A 63 3.45 -8.22 -4.24
C GLN A 63 2.25 -8.23 -3.28
N ARG A 64 2.34 -8.93 -2.14
CA ARG A 64 1.29 -8.93 -1.10
C ARG A 64 1.13 -7.55 -0.48
N ALA A 65 2.21 -6.85 -0.22
CA ALA A 65 2.16 -5.48 0.30
C ALA A 65 1.48 -4.52 -0.70
N HIS A 66 1.81 -4.60 -1.99
CA HIS A 66 1.17 -3.80 -3.03
C HIS A 66 -0.31 -4.11 -3.19
N ALA A 67 -0.69 -5.40 -3.16
CA ALA A 67 -2.09 -5.81 -3.21
C ALA A 67 -2.89 -5.28 -2.01
N ASN A 68 -2.37 -5.45 -0.79
CA ASN A 68 -3.00 -4.96 0.42
C ASN A 68 -3.18 -3.43 0.40
N TYR A 69 -2.17 -2.70 -0.08
CA TYR A 69 -2.27 -1.25 -0.22
C TYR A 69 -3.40 -0.85 -1.18
N ILE A 70 -3.52 -1.49 -2.34
CA ILE A 70 -4.58 -1.20 -3.33
C ILE A 70 -5.97 -1.55 -2.79
N GLU A 71 -6.12 -2.68 -2.12
CA GLU A 71 -7.39 -3.12 -1.50
C GLU A 71 -7.92 -2.08 -0.49
N ASN A 72 -7.01 -1.41 0.22
CA ASN A 72 -7.35 -0.40 1.22
C ASN A 72 -7.39 1.04 0.66
N GLN A 73 -6.72 1.30 -0.47
CA GLN A 73 -6.60 2.64 -1.05
C GLN A 73 -7.96 3.24 -1.42
N VAL A 74 -8.84 2.47 -2.04
CA VAL A 74 -10.14 2.96 -2.53
C VAL A 74 -11.04 3.37 -1.36
N SER A 75 -11.14 2.53 -0.34
CA SER A 75 -11.91 2.82 0.87
C SER A 75 -11.37 4.05 1.61
N THR A 76 -10.04 4.17 1.67
CA THR A 76 -9.38 5.33 2.30
C THR A 76 -9.66 6.62 1.54
N LEU A 77 -9.59 6.62 0.20
CA LEU A 77 -9.94 7.77 -0.63
C LEU A 77 -11.41 8.18 -0.45
N GLY A 78 -12.33 7.20 -0.41
CA GLY A 78 -13.73 7.46 -0.14
C GLY A 78 -13.95 8.15 1.21
N ALA A 79 -13.34 7.61 2.27
CA ALA A 79 -13.41 8.21 3.61
C ALA A 79 -12.77 9.61 3.66
N LEU A 80 -11.64 9.80 2.99
CA LEU A 80 -10.92 11.08 2.90
C LEU A 80 -11.77 12.17 2.24
N PHE A 81 -12.44 11.86 1.12
CA PHE A 81 -13.29 12.83 0.43
C PHE A 81 -14.56 13.14 1.23
N ILE A 82 -15.22 12.15 1.81
CA ILE A 82 -16.42 12.36 2.62
C ILE A 82 -16.09 13.19 3.87
N ALA A 83 -15.04 12.81 4.62
CA ALA A 83 -14.61 13.55 5.80
C ALA A 83 -14.10 14.95 5.46
N GLY A 84 -13.45 15.11 4.30
CA GLY A 84 -12.92 16.37 3.82
C GLY A 84 -13.98 17.44 3.57
N LEU A 85 -15.23 17.07 3.32
CA LEU A 85 -16.34 18.02 3.12
C LEU A 85 -16.65 18.81 4.40
N SER A 86 -16.47 18.21 5.58
CA SER A 86 -16.74 18.85 6.87
C SER A 86 -15.45 19.24 7.62
N TYR A 87 -14.38 18.47 7.47
CA TYR A 87 -13.14 18.62 8.25
C TYR A 87 -11.89 18.54 7.36
N PRO A 88 -11.66 19.48 6.43
CA PRO A 88 -10.64 19.37 5.39
C PRO A 88 -9.22 19.21 5.93
N ARG A 89 -8.83 19.91 7.00
CA ARG A 89 -7.47 19.84 7.58
C ARG A 89 -7.20 18.52 8.30
N VAL A 90 -8.17 18.04 9.08
CA VAL A 90 -8.05 16.77 9.82
C VAL A 90 -8.05 15.60 8.84
N ALA A 91 -8.97 15.62 7.88
CA ALA A 91 -9.04 14.62 6.82
C ALA A 91 -7.72 14.57 6.03
N ALA A 92 -7.17 15.72 5.63
CA ALA A 92 -5.88 15.78 4.95
C ALA A 92 -4.73 15.22 5.80
N GLY A 93 -4.67 15.56 7.08
CA GLY A 93 -3.67 15.02 8.00
C GLY A 93 -3.76 13.49 8.14
N MET A 94 -4.97 12.95 8.28
CA MET A 94 -5.19 11.50 8.34
C MET A 94 -4.85 10.80 7.02
N GLY A 95 -5.22 11.40 5.88
CA GLY A 95 -4.88 10.85 4.56
C GLY A 95 -3.38 10.83 4.30
N LEU A 96 -2.67 11.91 4.65
CA LEU A 96 -1.21 11.98 4.58
C LEU A 96 -0.55 10.99 5.55
N GLY A 97 -1.05 10.88 6.78
CA GLY A 97 -0.55 9.92 7.76
C GLY A 97 -0.72 8.47 7.30
N TRP A 98 -1.86 8.15 6.68
CA TRP A 98 -2.09 6.83 6.08
C TRP A 98 -1.13 6.56 4.91
N SER A 99 -0.95 7.52 4.01
CA SER A 99 0.04 7.42 2.92
C SER A 99 1.46 7.21 3.45
N ALA A 100 1.85 7.92 4.51
CA ALA A 100 3.16 7.79 5.14
C ALA A 100 3.35 6.42 5.80
N CYS A 101 2.33 5.89 6.48
CA CYS A 101 2.35 4.53 7.02
C CYS A 101 2.55 3.48 5.91
N GLY A 102 2.00 3.73 4.72
CA GLY A 102 2.27 2.92 3.53
C GLY A 102 3.69 3.03 2.99
N LEU A 103 4.41 4.12 3.28
CA LEU A 103 5.81 4.36 2.86
C LEU A 103 6.84 3.82 3.86
N ASP A 104 6.60 3.96 5.16
CA ASP A 104 7.53 3.58 6.23
C ASP A 104 7.82 2.07 6.24
N TRP A 105 6.97 1.25 5.63
CA TRP A 105 7.26 -0.16 5.36
C TRP A 105 8.41 -0.38 4.34
N HIS A 106 8.70 0.59 3.46
CA HIS A 106 9.65 0.44 2.34
C HIS A 106 10.97 1.22 2.50
N GLY A 107 11.12 1.98 3.59
CA GLY A 107 12.25 2.90 3.81
C GLY A 107 13.55 2.27 4.36
N GLY A 108 13.55 0.98 4.73
CA GLY A 108 14.76 0.34 5.24
C GLY A 108 14.63 -1.16 5.37
N VAL A 109 15.71 -1.85 4.98
CA VAL A 109 16.08 -3.23 5.34
C VAL A 109 15.17 -4.37 4.85
N ASP A 110 15.65 -5.09 3.84
CA ASP A 110 15.70 -6.56 3.82
C ASP A 110 14.49 -7.38 4.36
N TRP A 111 13.26 -7.07 3.93
CA TRP A 111 12.05 -7.86 4.23
C TRP A 111 11.99 -9.27 3.61
N GLY A 112 13.10 -9.80 3.09
CA GLY A 112 13.17 -11.17 2.61
C GLY A 112 13.19 -12.24 3.72
N GLY A 113 13.47 -11.87 4.97
CA GLY A 113 13.69 -12.82 6.07
C GLY A 113 12.75 -12.66 7.27
N ASP A 114 12.67 -11.45 7.84
CA ASP A 114 12.32 -11.37 9.27
C ASP A 114 10.84 -11.14 9.57
N TYR A 115 10.05 -10.66 8.62
CA TYR A 115 8.63 -10.38 8.87
C TYR A 115 7.66 -11.31 8.17
N PHE A 116 8.08 -11.98 7.08
CA PHE A 116 7.36 -13.17 6.62
C PHE A 116 7.44 -14.26 7.70
N GLY A 117 8.53 -14.33 8.48
CA GLY A 117 8.58 -15.17 9.67
C GLY A 117 7.55 -14.83 10.76
N VAL A 118 7.06 -13.59 10.84
CA VAL A 118 6.07 -13.17 11.86
C VAL A 118 4.64 -13.22 11.31
N VAL A 119 4.43 -12.75 10.08
CA VAL A 119 3.10 -12.75 9.43
C VAL A 119 2.71 -14.14 8.91
N ASP A 120 3.66 -14.95 8.44
CA ASP A 120 3.40 -16.35 8.06
C ASP A 120 3.29 -17.26 9.31
N MET A 121 3.89 -16.86 10.45
CA MET A 121 3.63 -17.48 11.76
C MET A 121 2.22 -17.15 12.29
N GLU A 122 1.72 -15.92 12.09
CA GLU A 122 0.32 -15.58 12.40
C GLU A 122 -0.68 -16.18 11.40
N MET A 123 -0.39 -16.18 10.09
CA MET A 123 -1.29 -16.73 9.07
C MET A 123 -1.26 -18.26 9.02
N GLY A 124 -0.15 -18.90 9.40
CA GLY A 124 -0.05 -20.36 9.57
C GLY A 124 -0.78 -20.89 10.81
N MET A 125 -1.09 -20.04 11.79
CA MET A 125 -1.94 -20.40 12.93
C MET A 125 -3.45 -20.34 12.62
N VAL A 126 -3.86 -19.72 11.51
CA VAL A 126 -5.27 -19.61 11.09
C VAL A 126 -5.69 -20.73 10.12
N SER A 127 -4.75 -21.56 9.64
CA SER A 127 -5.05 -22.73 8.82
C SER A 127 -4.80 -24.08 9.52
N SER A 128 -4.85 -24.12 10.86
CA SER A 128 -4.86 -25.37 11.64
C SER A 128 -6.28 -25.85 11.89
#